data_AF-A0A661WLK8-F1
#
_entry.id   AF-A0A661WLK8-F1
#
_cell.length_a   1.000
_cell.length_b   1.000
_cell.length_c   1.000
_cell.angle_alpha   90.00
_cell.angle_beta   90.00
_cell.angle_gamma   90.00
#
_symmetry.space_group_name_H-M   'P 1'
#
loop_
_entity.id
_entity.type
_entity.pdbx_description
1 polymer ?
#
loop_
_entity_poly.entity_id
_entity_poly.type
_entity_poly.pdbx_seq_one_letter_code
_entity_poly.pdbx_strand_id
1 'polypeptide(L)' 'MNHPHTLLSPEITRALDMGLPIVALESTVITHGLPIPQNMELAREME' A
#
# COMPACT_ATOMS: atom_id res chain seq x y z
N MET A 1 5.80 -19.18 -2.62
CA MET A 1 4.66 -19.15 -3.57
C MET A 1 5.08 -18.24 -4.72
N ASN A 2 4.99 -18.70 -5.97
CA ASN A 2 5.39 -17.86 -7.10
C ASN A 2 4.15 -17.11 -7.59
N HIS A 3 4.11 -15.80 -7.40
CA HIS A 3 3.02 -14.93 -7.88
C HIS A 3 3.53 -14.16 -9.10
N PRO A 4 3.37 -14.69 -10.32
CA PRO A 4 4.02 -14.15 -11.53
C PRO A 4 3.56 -12.75 -11.92
N HIS A 5 2.51 -12.22 -11.28
CA HIS A 5 1.94 -10.91 -11.55
C HIS A 5 1.99 -9.95 -10.35
N THR A 6 2.70 -10.31 -9.28
CA THR A 6 2.82 -9.47 -8.09
C THR A 6 4.22 -8.89 -7.99
N LEU A 7 4.31 -7.57 -8.02
CA LEU A 7 5.54 -6.83 -7.72
C LEU A 7 5.44 -6.28 -6.30
N LEU A 8 6.39 -6.66 -5.44
CA LEU A 8 6.49 -6.15 -4.07
C LEU A 8 7.62 -5.15 -3.97
N SER A 9 7.45 -4.12 -3.15
CA SER A 9 8.54 -3.20 -2.83
C SER A 9 9.58 -3.90 -1.93
N PRO A 10 10.84 -3.43 -1.92
CA PRO A 10 11.87 -3.98 -1.02
C PRO A 10 11.49 -3.91 0.46
N GLU A 11 10.67 -2.95 0.86
CA GLU A 11 10.17 -2.83 2.23
C GLU A 11 9.19 -3.95 2.58
N ILE A 12 8.20 -4.19 1.73
CA ILE A 12 7.22 -5.27 1.94
C ILE A 12 7.90 -6.64 1.92
N THR A 13 8.86 -6.86 1.01
CA THR A 13 9.64 -8.11 1.00
C THR A 13 10.37 -8.34 2.33
N ARG A 14 11.06 -7.32 2.86
CA ARG A 14 11.76 -7.42 4.16
C ARG A 14 10.79 -7.66 5.32
N ALA A 15 9.66 -6.95 5.34
CA ALA A 15 8.64 -7.12 6.38
C ALA A 15 8.09 -8.55 6.40
N LEU A 16 7.83 -9.14 5.23
CA LEU A 16 7.39 -10.53 5.11
C LEU A 16 8.45 -11.52 5.60
N ASP A 17 9.72 -11.34 5.20
CA ASP A 17 10.83 -12.22 5.63
C ASP A 17 11.05 -12.20 7.14
N MET A 18 10.82 -11.04 7.77
CA MET A 18 10.93 -10.85 9.22
C MET A 18 9.66 -11.20 9.99
N GLY A 19 8.56 -11.56 9.31
CA GLY A 19 7.27 -11.83 9.94
C GLY A 19 6.64 -10.59 10.61
N LEU A 20 6.95 -9.41 10.10
CA LEU A 20 6.40 -8.14 10.60
C LEU A 20 4.94 -7.96 10.12
N PRO A 21 4.10 -7.26 10.92
CA PRO A 21 2.74 -6.93 10.51
C PRO A 21 2.75 -5.95 9.33
N ILE A 22 1.82 -6.16 8.39
CA ILE A 22 1.66 -5.34 7.18
C ILE A 22 0.18 -4.98 7.05
N VAL A 23 -0.11 -3.72 6.73
CA VAL A 23 -1.45 -3.22 6.42
C VAL A 23 -1.49 -2.77 4.96
N ALA A 24 -2.45 -3.29 4.19
CA ALA A 24 -2.65 -2.88 2.80
C ALA A 24 -3.62 -1.70 2.72
N LEU A 25 -3.35 -0.76 1.81
CA LEU A 25 -4.24 0.37 1.49
C LEU A 25 -4.89 0.17 0.12
N GLU A 26 -6.17 0.55 -0.01
CA GLU A 26 -6.92 0.44 -1.26
C GLU A 26 -6.83 1.71 -2.11
N SER A 27 -6.31 1.60 -3.33
CA SER A 27 -6.12 2.73 -4.24
C SER A 27 -7.42 3.33 -4.79
N THR A 28 -8.48 2.54 -4.93
CA THR A 28 -9.79 3.00 -5.43
C THR A 28 -10.40 4.03 -4.48
N VAL A 29 -10.39 3.74 -3.18
CA VAL A 29 -10.90 4.66 -2.14
C VAL A 29 -10.09 5.94 -2.12
N ILE A 30 -8.77 5.85 -2.23
CA ILE A 30 -7.90 7.03 -2.32
C ILE A 30 -8.27 7.86 -3.56
N THR A 31 -8.34 7.24 -4.75
CA THR A 31 -8.47 7.98 -6.01
C THR A 31 -9.87 8.56 -6.25
N HIS A 32 -10.92 7.77 -5.99
CA HIS A 32 -12.30 8.10 -6.35
C HIS A 32 -13.21 8.31 -5.13
N GLY A 33 -12.78 7.90 -3.95
CA GLY A 33 -13.55 8.06 -2.71
C GLY A 33 -13.36 9.43 -2.06
N LEU A 34 -12.32 10.18 -2.44
CA LEU A 34 -11.95 11.46 -1.83
C LEU A 34 -11.64 12.54 -2.87
N PRO A 35 -12.03 13.80 -2.62
CA PRO A 35 -11.65 14.92 -3.47
C PRO A 35 -10.15 15.20 -3.42
N ILE A 36 -9.64 15.85 -4.47
CA ILE A 36 -8.30 16.45 -4.47
C ILE A 36 -8.38 17.79 -3.73
N PRO A 37 -7.39 18.15 -2.87
CA PRO A 37 -6.13 17.45 -2.61
C PRO A 37 -6.17 16.40 -1.48
N GLN A 38 -7.31 16.21 -0.82
CA GLN A 38 -7.44 15.39 0.38
C GLN A 38 -7.04 13.94 0.17
N ASN A 39 -7.28 13.39 -1.03
CA ASN A 39 -6.84 12.04 -1.37
C ASN A 39 -5.32 11.84 -1.27
N MET A 40 -4.54 12.81 -1.74
CA MET A 40 -3.09 12.75 -1.72
C MET A 40 -2.52 13.00 -0.32
N GLU A 41 -3.15 13.92 0.42
CA GLU A 41 -2.77 14.20 1.81
C GLU A 41 -3.02 12.97 2.68
N LEU A 42 -4.22 12.39 2.62
CA LEU A 42 -4.55 11.20 3.40
C LEU A 42 -3.68 10.01 3.01
N ALA A 43 -3.42 9.78 1.72
CA ALA A 43 -2.56 8.68 1.28
C ALA A 43 -1.15 8.77 1.90
N ARG A 44 -0.62 9.98 2.07
CA ARG A 44 0.69 10.20 2.70
C ARG A 44 0.66 10.11 4.22
N GLU A 45 -0.46 10.44 4.87
CA GLU A 45 -0.61 10.30 6.32
C GLU A 45 -0.75 8.83 6.76
N MET A 46 -1.20 7.95 5.85
CA MET A 46 -1.43 6.53 6.12
C MET A 46 -0.23 5.62 5.80
N GLU A 47 0.74 6.09 5.02
CA GLU A 47 1.99 5.39 4.66
C GLU A 47 3.03 5.55 5.79
#